data_AF-A0A2M9LH87-F1
#
_entry.id   AF-A0A2M9LH87-F1
#
_cell.length_a   1.000
_cell.length_b   1.000
_cell.length_c   1.000
_cell.angle_alpha   90.00
_cell.angle_beta   90.00
_cell.angle_gamma   90.00
#
_symmetry.space_group_name_H-M   'P 1'
#
loop_
_entity.id
_entity.type
_entity.pdbx_description
1 polymer ?
#
loop_
_entity_poly.entity_id
_entity_poly.type
_entity_poly.pdbx_seq_one_letter_code
_entity_poly.pdbx_strand_id
1 'polypeptide(L)' 'MAPARHPRHRRPPAPDRTAEFPKSPCQGLTLYQALDLLQHLIATWDGTCLTCRQPVPWQPYDTT' A
#
# COMPACT_ATOMS: atom_id res chain seq x y z
N MET A 1 -39.99 -21.67 28.34
CA MET A 1 -39.01 -20.67 27.87
C MET A 1 -37.63 -21.11 28.31
N ALA A 2 -36.67 -21.24 27.40
CA ALA A 2 -35.30 -21.63 27.74
C ALA A 2 -34.43 -20.40 28.02
N PRO A 3 -33.53 -20.42 29.02
CA PRO A 3 -32.75 -19.26 29.41
C PRO A 3 -31.71 -18.89 28.34
N ALA A 4 -31.38 -17.59 28.28
CA ALA A 4 -30.38 -17.06 27.37
C ALA A 4 -29.02 -17.75 27.60
N ARG A 5 -28.51 -18.43 26.58
CA ARG A 5 -27.22 -19.11 26.64
C ARG A 5 -26.13 -18.03 26.70
N HIS A 6 -25.33 -18.03 27.77
CA HIS A 6 -24.21 -17.09 27.95
C HIS A 6 -23.36 -16.97 26.68
N PRO A 7 -22.79 -15.78 26.39
CA PRO A 7 -21.80 -15.63 25.33
C PRO A 7 -20.58 -16.44 25.73
N ARG A 8 -20.45 -17.64 25.18
CA ARG A 8 -19.20 -18.40 25.30
C ARG A 8 -18.10 -17.53 24.73
N HIS A 9 -16.95 -17.50 25.39
CA HIS A 9 -15.69 -17.01 24.82
C HIS A 9 -15.41 -17.80 23.54
N ARG A 10 -15.99 -17.35 22.42
CA ARG A 10 -15.72 -17.92 21.11
C ARG A 10 -14.27 -17.60 20.81
N ARG A 11 -13.54 -18.64 20.40
CA ARG A 11 -12.21 -18.51 19.81
C ARG A 11 -12.25 -17.36 18.80
N PRO A 12 -11.27 -16.45 18.79
CA PRO A 12 -11.16 -15.43 17.75
C PRO A 12 -11.29 -16.10 16.38
N PRO A 13 -12.05 -15.52 15.45
CA PRO A 13 -12.11 -16.02 14.08
C PRO A 13 -10.68 -16.21 13.54
N ALA A 14 -10.45 -17.32 12.85
CA ALA A 14 -9.18 -17.51 12.18
C ALA A 14 -8.96 -16.33 11.20
N PRO A 15 -7.73 -15.80 11.06
CA PRO A 15 -7.42 -14.79 10.06
C PRO A 15 -7.91 -15.28 8.71
N ASP A 16 -8.57 -14.40 7.97
CA ASP A 16 -9.07 -14.70 6.65
C ASP A 16 -7.89 -15.13 5.77
N ARG A 17 -7.91 -16.38 5.30
CA ARG A 17 -6.84 -16.97 4.48
C ARG A 17 -6.82 -16.38 3.07
N THR A 18 -7.81 -15.54 2.74
CA THR A 18 -8.10 -15.00 1.41
C THR A 18 -7.45 -13.64 1.13
N ALA A 19 -6.47 -13.20 1.92
CA ALA A 19 -5.63 -12.09 1.50
C ALA A 19 -4.55 -12.61 0.53
N GLU A 20 -4.95 -13.07 -0.66
CA GLU A 20 -4.04 -13.47 -1.73
C GLU A 20 -3.17 -12.29 -2.19
N PHE A 21 -3.60 -11.06 -1.88
CA PHE A 21 -2.91 -9.84 -2.22
C PHE A 21 -2.72 -8.94 -1.00
N PRO A 22 -1.61 -8.19 -0.96
CA PRO A 22 -1.45 -7.13 0.01
C PRO A 22 -2.63 -6.14 -0.09
N LYS A 23 -3.12 -5.67 1.05
CA LYS A 23 -4.23 -4.72 1.15
C LYS A 23 -3.88 -3.35 0.54
N SER A 24 -2.59 -3.07 0.38
CA SER A 24 -2.06 -1.89 -0.27
C SER A 24 -0.90 -2.28 -1.19
N PRO A 25 -0.77 -1.68 -2.39
CA PRO A 25 0.40 -1.86 -3.24
C PRO A 25 1.72 -1.44 -2.56
N CYS A 26 1.65 -0.65 -1.48
CA CYS A 26 2.82 -0.26 -0.69
C CYS A 26 3.13 -1.23 0.47
N GLN A 27 2.32 -2.26 0.68
CA GLN A 27 2.53 -3.21 1.77
C GLN A 27 3.69 -4.15 1.43
N GLY A 28 4.71 -4.19 2.30
CA GLY A 28 5.94 -4.95 2.08
C GLY A 28 7.09 -4.12 1.50
N LEU A 29 6.88 -2.82 1.24
CA LEU A 29 7.98 -1.92 0.87
C LEU A 29 8.90 -1.66 2.06
N THR A 30 10.19 -1.71 1.81
CA THR A 30 11.20 -1.16 2.71
C THR A 30 11.10 0.37 2.73
N LEU A 31 11.66 1.01 3.77
CA LEU A 31 11.69 2.47 3.90
C LEU A 31 12.25 3.14 2.62
N TYR A 32 13.34 2.60 2.07
CA TYR A 32 13.97 3.17 0.87
C TYR A 32 13.12 3.00 -0.39
N GLN A 33 12.43 1.87 -0.54
CA GLN A 33 11.51 1.68 -1.66
C GLN A 33 10.30 2.62 -1.56
N ALA A 34 9.78 2.85 -0.36
CA ALA A 34 8.71 3.82 -0.15
C ALA A 34 9.17 5.26 -0.48
N LEU A 35 10.40 5.62 -0.11
CA LEU A 35 10.98 6.92 -0.44
C LEU A 35 11.20 7.11 -1.93
N ASP A 36 11.60 6.07 -2.66
CA ASP A 36 11.78 6.12 -4.11
C ASP A 36 10.45 6.35 -4.84
N LEU A 37 9.41 5.60 -4.45
CA LEU A 37 8.06 5.73 -4.99
C LEU A 37 7.46 7.13 -4.72
N LEU A 38 7.69 7.66 -3.52
CA LEU A 38 7.24 9.00 -3.15
C LEU A 38 7.98 10.08 -3.95
N GLN A 39 9.30 9.96 -4.11
CA GLN A 39 10.09 10.88 -4.93
C GLN A 39 9.62 10.87 -6.38
N HIS A 40 9.34 9.69 -6.94
CA HIS A 40 8.82 9.57 -8.29
C HIS A 40 7.46 10.25 -8.43
N LEU A 41 6.52 9.98 -7.51
CA LEU A 41 5.20 10.61 -7.52
C LEU A 41 5.28 12.14 -7.43
N ILE A 42 6.08 12.66 -6.51
CA ILE A 42 6.24 14.11 -6.38
C ILE A 42 6.91 14.68 -7.63
N ALA A 43 7.90 14.00 -8.19
CA ALA A 43 8.56 14.46 -9.41
C ALA A 43 7.66 14.44 -10.65
N THR A 44 6.74 13.47 -10.75
CA THR A 44 5.71 13.47 -11.79
C THR A 44 4.69 14.58 -11.60
N TRP A 45 4.42 14.99 -10.37
CA TRP A 45 3.38 15.98 -10.06
C TRP A 45 3.90 17.42 -10.13
N ASP A 46 5.11 17.67 -9.63
CA ASP A 46 5.82 18.96 -9.75
C ASP A 46 6.53 19.11 -11.09
N GLY A 47 6.67 18.03 -11.86
CA GLY A 47 7.52 18.00 -13.07
C GLY A 47 9.01 18.18 -12.77
N THR A 48 9.44 18.14 -11.49
CA THR A 48 10.83 18.36 -11.06
C THR A 48 11.25 17.33 -10.01
N CYS A 49 12.44 16.75 -10.16
CA CYS A 49 12.99 15.79 -9.19
C CYS A 49 13.37 16.52 -7.90
N LEU A 50 12.85 16.11 -6.74
CA LEU A 50 13.15 16.77 -5.46
C LEU A 50 14.62 16.70 -5.04
N THR A 51 15.32 15.64 -5.44
CA THR A 51 16.72 15.40 -5.07
C THR A 51 17.67 16.24 -5.91
N CYS A 52 17.41 16.33 -7.22
CA CYS A 52 18.27 17.04 -8.17
C CYS A 52 17.79 18.46 -8.50
N ARG A 53 16.55 18.80 -8.12
CA ARG A 53 15.79 20.00 -8.51
C ARG A 53 15.77 20.28 -10.02
N GLN A 54 15.94 19.25 -10.82
CA GLN A 54 15.90 19.35 -12.28
C GLN A 54 14.50 18.98 -12.79
N PRO A 55 14.02 19.62 -13.87
CA PRO A 55 12.80 19.18 -14.53
C PRO A 55 12.96 17.74 -15.00
N VAL A 56 12.01 16.88 -14.63
CA VAL A 56 12.02 15.49 -15.10
C VAL A 56 11.58 15.50 -16.55
N PRO A 57 12.39 14.98 -17.48
CA PRO A 57 11.94 14.83 -18.86
C PRO A 57 10.71 13.92 -18.85
N TRP A 58 9.57 14.45 -19.28
CA TRP A 58 8.34 13.68 -19.41
C TRP A 58 8.58 12.61 -20.48
N GLN A 59 8.76 11.38 -20.04
CA GLN A 59 8.76 10.20 -20.89
C GLN A 59 7.41 9.52 -20.65
N PRO A 60 6.50 9.46 -21.63
CA PRO A 60 5.37 8.55 -21.53
C PRO A 60 5.99 7.16 -21.42
N TYR A 61 5.63 6.41 -20.38
CA TYR A 61 6.03 5.02 -20.30
C TYR A 61 5.43 4.31 -21.51
N ASP A 62 6.28 3.64 -22.30
CA ASP A 62 5.80 2.80 -23.39
C ASP A 62 4.99 1.65 -22.79
N THR A 63 3.70 1.63 -23.13
CA THR A 63 2.81 0.52 -22.77
C THR A 63 2.97 -0.54 -23.85
N THR A 64 3.93 -1.45 -23.69
CA THR A 64 4.01 -2.71 -24.46
C THR A 64 3.56 -3.87 -23.59
#